data_AF-A0A0D9APX0-F1
#
_entry.id   AF-A0A0D9APX0-F1
#
_cell.length_a   1.000
_cell.length_b   1.000
_cell.length_c   1.000
_cell.angle_alpha   90.00
_cell.angle_beta   90.00
_cell.angle_gamma   90.00
#
_symmetry.space_group_name_H-M   'P 1'
#
loop_
_entity.id
_entity.type
_entity.pdbx_description
1 polymer ?
#
loop_
_entity_poly.entity_id
_entity_poly.type
_entity_poly.pdbx_seq_one_letter_code
_entity_poly.pdbx_strand_id
1 'polypeptide(L)'
;MPLLKLLHFASLLCWCGTLLYLPALVAAGTRQTSALFYRDHAHLTRMVFTLIGTPAALITIGSGTALFLRDGILAGWLIVKLSTVAGMVLCHALCGVMVLHIEREPEQSVNLRCLFLGAAIAAFITATLWLVLAKPF
;
A
#
# COMPACT_ATOMS: atom_id res chain seq x y z
N MET A 1 15.57 -6.84 19.13
CA MET A 1 14.95 -5.81 20.00
C MET A 1 13.45 -5.71 19.70
N PRO A 2 12.58 -5.71 20.71
CA PRO A 2 11.12 -5.72 20.53
C PRO A 2 10.59 -4.43 19.88
N LEU A 3 11.22 -3.29 20.17
CA LEU A 3 10.83 -1.97 19.63
C LEU A 3 10.91 -1.91 18.10
N LEU A 4 11.95 -2.47 17.49
CA LEU A 4 12.12 -2.44 16.02
C LEU A 4 11.11 -3.34 15.31
N LYS A 5 10.77 -4.49 15.92
CA LYS A 5 9.69 -5.35 15.43
C LYS A 5 8.33 -4.66 15.56
N LEU A 6 8.07 -4.01 16.69
CA LEU A 6 6.83 -3.24 16.91
C LEU A 6 6.69 -2.12 15.85
N LEU A 7 7.74 -1.33 15.65
CA LEU A 7 7.76 -0.26 14.63
C LEU A 7 7.53 -0.82 13.22
N HIS A 8 8.16 -1.95 12.89
CA HIS A 8 7.98 -2.61 11.60
C HIS A 8 6.53 -3.06 11.39
N PHE A 9 5.93 -3.78 12.34
CA PHE A 9 4.55 -4.25 12.22
C PHE A 9 3.54 -3.10 12.25
N ALA A 10 3.75 -2.07 13.07
CA ALA A 10 2.88 -0.91 13.15
C ALA A 10 2.88 -0.10 11.84
N SER A 11 4.07 0.16 11.28
CA SER A 11 4.17 0.83 9.97
C SER A 11 3.58 -0.03 8.86
N LEU A 12 3.80 -1.36 8.88
CA LEU A 12 3.24 -2.28 7.91
C LEU A 12 1.71 -2.24 7.94
N LEU A 13 1.11 -2.26 9.13
CA LEU A 13 -0.34 -2.18 9.29
C LEU A 13 -0.90 -0.86 8.74
N CYS A 14 -0.24 0.26 9.05
CA CYS A 14 -0.62 1.57 8.53
C CYS A 14 -0.52 1.64 7.00
N TRP A 15 0.54 1.06 6.44
CA TRP A 15 0.74 1.00 4.99
C TRP A 15 -0.31 0.13 4.30
N CYS A 16 -0.58 -1.07 4.83
CA CYS A 16 -1.63 -1.98 4.35
C CYS A 16 -3.01 -1.30 4.36
N GLY A 17 -3.37 -0.65 5.48
CA GLY A 17 -4.64 0.07 5.60
C GLY A 17 -4.75 1.19 4.56
N THR A 18 -3.69 1.97 4.37
CA THR A 18 -3.67 3.05 3.39
C THR A 18 -3.80 2.52 1.95
N LEU A 19 -3.09 1.43 1.62
CA LEU A 19 -3.15 0.80 0.31
C LEU A 19 -4.55 0.29 -0.03
N LEU A 20 -5.26 -0.32 0.92
CA LEU A 20 -6.64 -0.78 0.70
C LEU A 20 -7.63 0.39 0.62
N TYR A 21 -7.40 1.43 1.39
CA TYR A 21 -8.29 2.59 1.47
C TYR A 21 -8.25 3.48 0.23
N LEU A 22 -7.07 3.63 -0.39
CA LEU A 22 -6.88 4.53 -1.53
C LEU A 22 -7.74 4.16 -2.76
N PRO A 23 -7.72 2.94 -3.31
CA PRO A 23 -8.57 2.58 -4.45
C PRO A 23 -10.06 2.77 -4.16
N ALA A 24 -10.49 2.53 -2.91
CA ALA A 24 -11.87 2.74 -2.49
C ALA A 24 -12.24 4.23 -2.46
N LEU A 25 -11.37 5.09 -1.94
CA LEU A 25 -11.56 6.55 -1.99
C LEU A 25 -11.60 7.08 -3.42
N VAL A 26 -10.69 6.60 -4.28
CA VAL A 26 -10.69 6.95 -5.70
C VAL A 26 -12.03 6.58 -6.35
N ALA A 27 -12.48 5.34 -6.15
CA ALA A 27 -13.76 4.88 -6.71
C ALA A 27 -14.94 5.70 -6.19
N ALA A 28 -14.95 6.07 -4.91
CA ALA A 28 -15.98 6.90 -4.31
C ALA A 28 -16.01 8.31 -4.92
N GLY A 29 -14.85 8.96 -5.10
CA GLY A 29 -14.76 10.30 -5.68
C GLY A 29 -15.32 10.39 -7.10
N THR A 30 -15.14 9.35 -7.91
CA THR A 30 -15.65 9.31 -9.31
C THR A 30 -17.17 9.17 -9.43
N ARG A 31 -17.88 8.85 -8.34
CA ARG A 31 -19.35 8.69 -8.34
C ARG A 31 -20.12 9.98 -8.06
N GLN A 32 -19.46 11.04 -7.62
CA GLN A 32 -20.11 12.31 -7.31
C GLN A 32 -19.90 13.36 -8.40
N THR A 33 -21.01 13.97 -8.83
CA THR A 33 -21.03 14.96 -9.92
C THR A 33 -20.69 16.38 -9.46
N SER A 34 -20.70 16.67 -8.16
CA SER A 34 -20.43 18.02 -7.64
C SER A 34 -18.94 18.35 -7.68
N ALA A 35 -18.58 19.35 -8.48
CA ALA A 35 -17.19 19.75 -8.70
C ALA A 35 -16.44 20.19 -7.43
N LEU A 36 -17.12 20.83 -6.47
CA LEU A 36 -16.52 21.21 -5.18
C LEU A 36 -16.17 19.97 -4.34
N PHE A 37 -17.11 19.04 -4.21
CA PHE A 37 -16.88 17.79 -3.47
C PHE A 37 -15.77 16.96 -4.10
N TYR A 38 -15.73 16.90 -5.43
CA TYR A 38 -14.70 16.19 -6.18
C TYR A 38 -13.29 16.72 -5.87
N ARG A 39 -13.11 18.04 -5.88
CA ARG A 39 -11.83 18.68 -5.55
C ARG A 39 -11.38 18.41 -4.12
N ASP A 40 -12.30 18.51 -3.16
CA ASP A 40 -11.99 18.22 -1.76
C ASP A 40 -11.61 16.75 -1.56
N HIS A 41 -12.30 15.82 -2.25
CA HIS A 41 -11.97 14.39 -2.24
C HIS A 41 -10.61 14.09 -2.85
N ALA A 42 -10.27 14.72 -3.98
CA ALA A 42 -8.99 14.56 -4.65
C ALA A 42 -7.83 15.06 -3.76
N HIS A 43 -8.02 16.20 -3.08
CA HIS A 43 -7.05 16.71 -2.13
C HIS A 43 -6.87 15.78 -0.93
N LEU A 44 -7.97 15.26 -0.37
CA LEU A 44 -7.93 14.30 0.73
C LEU A 44 -7.21 13.01 0.35
N THR A 45 -7.47 12.46 -0.84
CA THR A 45 -6.78 11.25 -1.34
C THR A 45 -5.29 11.47 -1.50
N ARG A 46 -4.85 12.61 -2.07
CA ARG A 46 -3.43 12.97 -2.15
C ARG A 46 -2.79 13.11 -0.77
N MET A 47 -3.48 13.76 0.16
CA MET A 47 -3.00 13.97 1.51
C MET A 47 -2.77 12.62 2.20
N VAL A 48 -3.74 11.70 2.13
CA VAL A 48 -3.62 10.35 2.70
C VAL A 48 -2.45 9.58 2.06
N PHE A 49 -2.32 9.63 0.73
CA PHE A 49 -1.21 8.98 0.02
C PHE A 49 0.16 9.50 0.46
N THR A 50 0.30 10.83 0.54
CA THR A 50 1.59 11.49 0.74
C THR A 50 1.99 11.55 2.21
N LEU A 51 1.07 11.89 3.12
CA LEU A 51 1.36 12.06 4.54
C LEU A 51 1.26 10.77 5.36
N ILE A 52 0.49 9.77 4.89
CA ILE A 52 0.27 8.52 5.65
C ILE A 52 0.91 7.35 4.90
N GLY A 53 0.47 7.13 3.66
CA GLY A 53 0.87 5.95 2.89
C GLY A 53 2.37 5.89 2.62
N THR A 54 2.93 6.97 2.08
CA THR A 54 4.34 7.05 1.68
C THR A 54 5.31 6.91 2.88
N PRO A 55 5.18 7.66 3.99
CA PRO A 55 6.07 7.48 5.13
C PRO A 55 5.89 6.13 5.81
N ALA A 56 4.67 5.59 5.89
CA ALA A 56 4.45 4.25 6.40
C ALA A 56 5.20 3.20 5.56
N ALA A 57 5.11 3.28 4.23
CA ALA A 57 5.84 2.41 3.32
C ALA A 57 7.36 2.47 3.55
N LEU A 58 7.93 3.67 3.62
CA LEU A 58 9.36 3.88 3.84
C LEU A 58 9.82 3.29 5.18
N ILE A 59 9.07 3.53 6.26
CA ILE A 59 9.39 3.00 7.59
C ILE A 59 9.29 1.46 7.58
N THR A 60 8.28 0.88 6.93
CA THR A 60 8.12 -0.57 6.82
C THR A 60 9.28 -1.21 6.07
N ILE A 61 9.65 -0.66 4.91
CA ILE A 61 10.76 -1.18 4.10
C ILE A 61 12.07 -1.02 4.84
N GLY A 62 12.35 0.17 5.38
CA GLY A 62 13.60 0.45 6.11
C GLY A 62 13.76 -0.44 7.36
N SER A 63 12.71 -0.57 8.17
CA SER A 63 12.73 -1.46 9.34
C SER A 63 12.79 -2.94 8.95
N GLY A 64 12.16 -3.33 7.84
CA GLY A 64 12.22 -4.70 7.30
C GLY A 64 13.64 -5.07 6.82
N THR A 65 14.29 -4.16 6.11
CA THR A 65 15.69 -4.31 5.69
C THR A 65 16.63 -4.36 6.89
N ALA A 66 16.40 -3.55 7.92
CA ALA A 66 17.17 -3.58 9.16
C ALA A 66 17.04 -4.90 9.93
N LEU A 67 15.83 -5.51 9.96
CA LEU A 67 15.64 -6.85 10.51
C LEU A 67 16.38 -7.91 9.69
N PHE A 68 16.36 -7.79 8.35
CA PHE A 68 17.05 -8.71 7.47
C PHE A 68 18.58 -8.70 7.66
N LEU A 69 19.21 -7.53 7.68
CA LEU A 69 20.66 -7.38 7.90
C LEU A 69 21.13 -7.99 9.23
N ARG A 70 20.22 -8.15 10.20
CA ARG A 70 20.50 -8.78 11.50
C ARG A 70 20.31 -10.28 11.48
N ASP A 71 19.27 -10.77 10.83
CA ASP A 71 18.93 -12.20 10.82
C ASP A 71 19.79 -13.01 9.84
N GLY A 72 20.47 -12.39 8.87
CA GLY A 72 21.57 -13.00 8.09
C GLY A 72 21.23 -14.20 7.19
N ILE A 73 19.96 -14.62 7.13
CA ILE A 73 19.53 -15.83 6.41
C ILE A 73 19.14 -15.48 4.97
N LEU A 74 20.07 -15.73 4.03
CA LEU A 74 19.83 -15.75 2.59
C LEU A 74 19.27 -17.13 2.17
N ALA A 75 18.02 -17.39 2.53
CA ALA A 75 17.28 -18.57 2.05
C ALA A 75 16.31 -18.16 0.94
N GLY A 76 15.94 -19.09 0.04
CA GLY A 76 14.96 -18.82 -1.03
C GLY A 76 13.63 -18.22 -0.53
N TRP A 77 13.26 -18.50 0.73
CA TRP A 77 12.14 -17.88 1.43
C TRP A 77 12.19 -16.34 1.46
N LEU A 78 13.39 -15.78 1.66
CA LEU A 78 13.59 -14.34 1.69
C LEU A 78 13.30 -13.70 0.33
N ILE A 79 13.69 -14.37 -0.76
CA ILE A 79 13.44 -13.88 -2.12
C ILE A 79 11.93 -13.79 -2.34
N VAL A 80 11.17 -14.82 -1.95
CA VAL A 80 9.71 -14.78 -2.07
C VAL A 80 9.13 -13.65 -1.21
N LYS A 81 9.58 -13.49 0.03
CA LYS A 81 9.12 -12.40 0.92
C LYS A 81 9.38 -11.01 0.32
N LEU A 82 10.59 -10.79 -0.21
CA LEU A 82 10.97 -9.52 -0.83
C LEU A 82 10.21 -9.26 -2.13
N SER A 83 9.99 -10.29 -2.95
CA SER A 83 9.17 -10.18 -4.16
C SER A 83 7.73 -9.79 -3.83
N THR A 84 7.14 -10.34 -2.77
CA THR A 84 5.79 -9.95 -2.33
C THR A 84 5.74 -8.49 -1.86
N VAL A 85 6.74 -8.05 -1.07
CA VAL A 85 6.84 -6.65 -0.63
C VAL A 85 7.07 -5.72 -1.83
N ALA A 86 7.90 -6.11 -2.80
CA ALA A 86 8.11 -5.36 -4.03
C ALA A 86 6.80 -5.22 -4.83
N GLY A 87 5.96 -6.28 -4.86
CA GLY A 87 4.60 -6.21 -5.39
C GLY A 87 3.73 -5.17 -4.69
N MET A 88 3.77 -5.11 -3.35
CA MET A 88 3.07 -4.06 -2.59
C MET A 88 3.58 -2.65 -2.91
N VAL A 89 4.89 -2.48 -3.11
CA VAL A 89 5.48 -1.20 -3.54
C VAL A 89 4.98 -0.82 -4.94
N LEU A 90 4.90 -1.77 -5.87
CA LEU A 90 4.36 -1.53 -7.19
C LEU A 90 2.89 -1.10 -7.11
N CYS A 91 2.08 -1.79 -6.31
CA CYS A 91 0.70 -1.38 -6.06
C CYS A 91 0.60 0.02 -5.44
N HIS A 92 1.52 0.38 -4.53
CA HIS A 92 1.59 1.73 -3.98
C HIS A 92 1.87 2.78 -5.06
N ALA A 93 2.83 2.53 -5.94
CA ALA A 93 3.11 3.43 -7.07
C ALA A 93 1.88 3.55 -8.00
N LEU A 94 1.20 2.45 -8.30
CA LEU A 94 -0.03 2.45 -9.09
C LEU A 94 -1.15 3.25 -8.43
N CYS A 95 -1.33 3.15 -7.11
CA CYS A 95 -2.25 4.01 -6.36
C CYS A 95 -1.87 5.49 -6.54
N GLY A 96 -0.58 5.84 -6.46
CA GLY A 96 -0.10 7.20 -6.69
C GLY A 96 -0.41 7.72 -8.10
N VAL A 97 -0.27 6.86 -9.13
CA VAL A 97 -0.65 7.18 -10.51
C VAL A 97 -2.15 7.44 -10.62
N MET A 98 -2.99 6.64 -9.95
CA MET A 98 -4.45 6.87 -9.94
C MET A 98 -4.82 8.18 -9.24
N VAL A 99 -4.19 8.50 -8.10
CA VAL A 99 -4.39 9.78 -7.40
C VAL A 99 -4.06 10.97 -8.32
N LEU A 100 -2.93 10.90 -9.04
CA LEU A 100 -2.56 11.93 -10.01
C LEU A 100 -3.54 12.02 -11.20
N HIS A 101 -4.09 10.88 -11.63
CA HIS A 101 -5.01 10.82 -12.76
C HIS A 101 -6.34 11.50 -12.45
N ILE A 102 -6.91 11.23 -11.27
CA ILE A 102 -8.16 11.85 -10.78
C ILE A 102 -8.02 13.36 -10.69
N GLU A 103 -6.87 13.87 -10.26
CA GLU A 103 -6.68 15.32 -10.20
C GLU A 103 -6.68 16.01 -11.55
N ARG A 104 -6.32 15.29 -12.62
CA ARG A 104 -6.29 15.84 -13.97
C ARG A 104 -7.65 15.70 -14.65
N GLU A 105 -8.23 14.51 -14.66
CA GLU A 105 -9.46 14.22 -15.40
C GLU A 105 -10.39 13.24 -14.65
N PRO A 106 -11.64 13.64 -14.34
CA PRO A 106 -12.65 12.76 -13.75
C PRO A 106 -13.19 11.77 -14.80
N GLU A 107 -12.51 10.63 -14.93
CA GLU A 107 -12.97 9.50 -15.74
C GLU A 107 -13.92 8.59 -14.94
N GLN A 108 -15.06 8.19 -15.52
CA GLN A 108 -15.99 7.24 -14.89
C GLN A 108 -15.52 5.77 -14.98
N SER A 109 -14.57 5.48 -15.87
CA SER A 109 -14.04 4.13 -16.15
C SER A 109 -13.07 3.61 -15.07
N VAL A 110 -12.73 4.44 -14.08
CA VAL A 110 -11.68 4.17 -13.09
C VAL A 110 -12.11 3.12 -12.04
N ASN A 111 -13.41 2.90 -11.87
CA ASN A 111 -13.95 1.99 -10.85
C ASN A 111 -13.50 0.52 -11.03
N LEU A 112 -13.48 0.02 -12.26
CA LEU A 112 -12.95 -1.33 -12.56
C LEU A 112 -11.46 -1.43 -12.22
N ARG A 113 -10.67 -0.40 -12.59
CA ARG A 113 -9.24 -0.33 -12.29
C ARG A 113 -9.01 -0.30 -10.77
N CYS A 114 -9.82 0.44 -10.02
CA CYS A 114 -9.78 0.46 -8.56
C CYS A 114 -10.09 -0.90 -7.94
N LEU A 115 -11.09 -1.60 -8.47
CA LEU A 115 -11.46 -2.92 -7.97
C LEU A 115 -10.32 -3.92 -8.21
N PHE A 116 -9.78 -3.98 -9.43
CA PHE A 116 -8.65 -4.85 -9.74
C PHE A 116 -7.41 -4.52 -8.90
N LEU A 117 -7.10 -3.23 -8.72
CA LEU A 117 -5.97 -2.80 -7.90
C LEU A 117 -6.19 -3.12 -6.42
N GLY A 118 -7.38 -2.88 -5.89
CA GLY A 118 -7.76 -3.23 -4.52
C GLY A 118 -7.67 -4.73 -4.26
N ALA A 119 -8.15 -5.56 -5.21
CA ALA A 119 -8.04 -7.01 -5.13
C ALA A 119 -6.58 -7.49 -5.17
N ALA A 120 -5.76 -6.90 -6.06
CA ALA A 120 -4.33 -7.21 -6.13
C ALA A 120 -3.61 -6.83 -4.82
N ILE A 121 -3.92 -5.66 -4.25
CA ILE A 121 -3.39 -5.22 -2.96
C ILE A 121 -3.77 -6.19 -1.85
N ALA A 122 -5.06 -6.57 -1.77
CA ALA A 122 -5.52 -7.54 -0.78
C ALA A 122 -4.78 -8.87 -0.91
N ALA A 123 -4.62 -9.39 -2.14
CA ALA A 123 -3.89 -10.61 -2.40
C ALA A 123 -2.42 -10.52 -1.96
N PHE A 124 -1.73 -9.42 -2.28
CA PHE A 124 -0.35 -9.21 -1.82
C PHE A 124 -0.27 -9.13 -0.30
N ILE A 125 -1.15 -8.37 0.37
CA ILE A 125 -1.18 -8.28 1.85
C ILE A 125 -1.38 -9.67 2.47
N THR A 126 -2.34 -10.44 1.99
CA THR A 126 -2.59 -11.81 2.47
C THR A 126 -1.38 -12.70 2.25
N ALA A 127 -0.74 -12.62 1.08
CA ALA A 127 0.49 -13.36 0.80
C ALA A 127 1.62 -12.95 1.77
N THR A 128 1.80 -11.65 2.05
CA THR A 128 2.85 -11.18 2.97
C THR A 128 2.61 -11.68 4.38
N LEU A 129 1.37 -11.64 4.88
CA LEU A 129 1.00 -12.16 6.20
C LEU A 129 1.17 -13.68 6.27
N TRP A 130 0.75 -14.40 5.23
CA TRP A 130 0.97 -15.84 5.11
C TRP A 130 2.45 -16.18 5.14
N LEU A 131 3.29 -15.47 4.37
CA LEU A 131 4.75 -15.66 4.39
C LEU A 131 5.42 -15.28 5.71
N VAL A 132 4.80 -14.44 6.54
CA VAL A 132 5.32 -14.19 7.88
C VAL A 132 4.96 -15.35 8.81
N LEU A 133 3.77 -15.94 8.67
CA LEU A 133 3.28 -17.01 9.53
C LEU A 133 3.81 -18.40 9.15
N ALA A 134 3.96 -18.68 7.86
CA ALA A 134 4.39 -19.95 7.31
C ALA A 134 5.92 -20.14 7.33
N LYS A 135 6.67 -19.21 7.93
CA LYS A 135 8.10 -19.39 8.13
C LYS A 135 8.30 -20.68 8.95
N PRO A 136 9.03 -21.69 8.44
CA PRO A 136 9.30 -22.88 9.22
C PRO A 136 10.10 -22.45 10.45
N PHE A 137 9.66 -22.92 11.61
CA PHE A 137 10.23 -22.60 12.93
C PHE A 137 11.74 -22.79 12.97
#